data_AF-A0A438ALI4-F1
#
_entry.id   AF-A0A438ALI4-F1
#
_cell.length_a   1.000
_cell.length_b   1.000
_cell.length_c   1.000
_cell.angle_alpha   90.00
_cell.angle_beta   90.00
_cell.angle_gamma   90.00
#
_symmetry.space_group_name_H-M   'P 1'
#
loop_
_entity.id
_entity.type
_entity.pdbx_description
1 polymer ?
#
loop_
_entity_poly.entity_id
_entity_poly.type
_entity_poly.pdbx_seq_one_letter_code
_entity_poly.pdbx_strand_id
1 'polypeptide(L)'
;MIWAFIALLAGGILKGATGAGAPIIAVPVIALLYDVPFAIVMFSFPNLLSNLWQGWQYRDHQMGEGFTWRFAVAGAIGAGLGTVILANVPSDLLVALVAMSVFVYIGFRLARPDWFLPFSLARRIVWPVGTLAGMMQGAGGVSAPVSITFLNAMKPERAAFVGTVSVFFVAMAAIQIPLLAWYGFLDWHRLGLSLLALLPILGGMPIGAALAKRLSKQVFDRLILTLLALVALRLLIEVTL
;
A
#
# COMPACT_ATOMS: atom_id res chain seq x y z
N MET A 1 -7.34 -20.16 -4.48
CA MET A 1 -7.65 -19.44 -5.73
C MET A 1 -8.84 -18.48 -5.62
N ILE A 2 -10.06 -18.94 -5.30
CA ILE A 2 -11.25 -18.05 -5.25
C ILE A 2 -11.13 -16.91 -4.21
N TRP A 3 -10.61 -17.20 -3.02
CA TRP A 3 -10.40 -16.20 -1.97
C TRP A 3 -9.35 -15.14 -2.34
N ALA A 4 -8.27 -15.55 -3.01
CA ALA A 4 -7.26 -14.63 -3.52
C ALA A 4 -7.86 -13.70 -4.60
N PHE A 5 -8.68 -14.24 -5.51
CA PHE A 5 -9.38 -13.43 -6.51
C PHE A 5 -10.33 -12.41 -5.86
N ILE A 6 -11.13 -12.83 -4.88
CA ILE A 6 -12.04 -11.94 -4.14
C ILE A 6 -11.24 -10.86 -3.41
N ALA A 7 -10.14 -11.21 -2.75
CA ALA A 7 -9.28 -10.26 -2.05
C ALA A 7 -8.64 -9.23 -3.00
N LEU A 8 -8.17 -9.68 -4.17
CA LEU A 8 -7.63 -8.80 -5.22
C LEU A 8 -8.71 -7.87 -5.78
N LEU A 9 -9.91 -8.38 -6.03
CA LEU A 9 -11.06 -7.59 -6.50
C LEU A 9 -11.47 -6.53 -5.46
N ALA A 10 -11.61 -6.94 -4.19
CA ALA A 10 -11.92 -6.04 -3.08
C ALA A 10 -10.81 -4.99 -2.89
N GLY A 11 -9.54 -5.39 -3.01
CA GLY A 11 -8.40 -4.48 -3.05
C GLY A 11 -8.51 -3.48 -4.20
N GLY A 12 -8.87 -3.95 -5.40
CA GLY A 12 -9.13 -3.11 -6.57
C GLY A 12 -10.24 -2.09 -6.32
N ILE A 13 -11.36 -2.49 -5.71
CA ILE A 13 -12.45 -1.60 -5.30
C ILE A 13 -11.95 -0.54 -4.33
N LEU A 14 -11.20 -0.94 -3.29
CA LEU A 14 -10.63 -0.02 -2.31
C LEU A 14 -9.68 1.00 -2.97
N LYS A 15 -8.85 0.54 -3.93
CA LYS A 15 -7.94 1.39 -4.71
C LYS A 15 -8.65 2.32 -5.68
N GLY A 16 -9.68 1.85 -6.37
CA GLY A 16 -10.48 2.72 -7.22
C GLY A 16 -11.13 3.86 -6.45
N ALA A 17 -11.57 3.56 -5.23
CA ALA A 17 -12.26 4.51 -4.39
C ALA A 17 -11.29 5.52 -3.75
N THR A 18 -10.19 5.06 -3.13
CA THR A 18 -9.22 5.92 -2.41
C THR A 18 -8.07 6.46 -3.28
N GLY A 19 -7.73 5.80 -4.39
CA GLY A 19 -6.45 5.93 -5.10
C GLY A 19 -5.36 4.94 -4.66
N ALA A 20 -5.49 4.33 -3.47
CA ALA A 20 -4.47 3.49 -2.84
C ALA A 20 -5.10 2.32 -2.04
N GLY A 21 -4.32 1.63 -1.22
CA GLY A 21 -4.91 0.68 -0.27
C GLY A 21 -5.37 -0.67 -0.81
N ALA A 22 -5.26 -0.97 -2.12
CA ALA A 22 -5.41 -2.35 -2.61
C ALA A 22 -4.60 -3.41 -1.81
N PRO A 23 -3.32 -3.17 -1.42
CA PRO A 23 -2.58 -4.15 -0.65
C PRO A 23 -3.10 -4.34 0.79
N ILE A 24 -3.90 -3.41 1.33
CA ILE A 24 -4.47 -3.52 2.69
C ILE A 24 -5.34 -4.78 2.83
N ILE A 25 -6.04 -5.16 1.76
CA ILE A 25 -6.88 -6.36 1.73
C ILE A 25 -6.08 -7.52 1.12
N ALA A 26 -5.50 -7.29 -0.05
CA ALA A 26 -4.96 -8.37 -0.86
C ALA A 26 -3.72 -9.01 -0.22
N VAL A 27 -2.79 -8.22 0.32
CA VAL A 27 -1.51 -8.75 0.83
C VAL A 27 -1.72 -9.63 2.06
N PRO A 28 -2.45 -9.20 3.11
CA PRO A 28 -2.76 -10.08 4.23
C PRO A 28 -3.44 -11.35 3.74
N VAL A 29 -4.56 -11.29 3.02
CA VAL A 29 -5.29 -12.50 2.61
C VAL A 29 -4.43 -13.47 1.79
N ILE A 30 -3.60 -12.98 0.87
CA ILE A 30 -2.70 -13.86 0.09
C ILE A 30 -1.59 -14.43 0.98
N ALA A 31 -1.04 -13.64 1.91
CA ALA A 31 -0.01 -14.11 2.83
C ALA A 31 -0.51 -15.24 3.73
N LEU A 32 -1.78 -15.20 4.13
CA LEU A 32 -2.40 -16.23 4.97
C LEU A 32 -2.71 -17.51 4.18
N LEU A 33 -2.97 -17.38 2.88
CA LEU A 33 -3.24 -18.53 2.02
C LEU A 33 -1.96 -19.21 1.51
N TYR A 34 -0.85 -18.48 1.49
CA TYR A 34 0.42 -18.91 0.90
C TYR A 34 1.58 -18.53 1.82
N ASP A 35 2.21 -17.37 1.59
CA ASP A 35 3.22 -16.76 2.45
C ASP A 35 3.40 -15.27 2.10
N VAL A 36 4.13 -14.53 2.95
CA VAL A 36 4.39 -13.10 2.76
C VAL A 36 5.17 -12.80 1.47
N PRO A 37 6.28 -13.49 1.14
CA PRO A 37 7.01 -13.25 -0.11
C PRO A 37 6.13 -13.42 -1.35
N PHE A 38 5.31 -14.47 -1.41
CA PHE A 38 4.39 -14.73 -2.52
C PHE A 38 3.35 -13.62 -2.63
N ALA A 39 2.77 -13.16 -1.52
CA ALA A 39 1.82 -12.04 -1.52
C ALA A 39 2.44 -10.74 -2.07
N ILE A 40 3.67 -10.43 -1.68
CA ILE A 40 4.44 -9.28 -2.18
C ILE A 40 4.67 -9.40 -3.69
N VAL A 41 5.10 -10.59 -4.14
CA VAL A 41 5.34 -10.86 -5.56
C VAL A 41 4.06 -10.74 -6.38
N MET A 42 2.96 -11.35 -5.94
CA MET A 42 1.67 -11.27 -6.61
C MET A 42 1.20 -9.83 -6.77
N PHE A 43 1.45 -8.98 -5.77
CA PHE A 43 1.02 -7.59 -5.79
C PHE A 43 1.98 -6.63 -6.53
N SER A 44 3.22 -7.04 -6.79
CA SER A 44 4.28 -6.17 -7.33
C SER A 44 3.94 -5.54 -8.69
N PHE A 45 3.51 -6.32 -9.69
CA PHE A 45 3.10 -5.79 -11.00
C PHE A 45 1.76 -5.07 -10.98
N PRO A 46 0.71 -5.57 -10.29
CA PRO A 46 -0.50 -4.80 -10.09
C PRO A 46 -0.25 -3.44 -9.48
N ASN A 47 0.65 -3.36 -8.49
CA ASN A 47 1.08 -2.11 -7.90
C ASN A 47 1.78 -1.22 -8.93
N LEU A 48 2.79 -1.72 -9.63
CA LEU A 48 3.52 -0.93 -10.63
C LEU A 48 2.60 -0.38 -11.71
N LEU A 49 1.85 -1.25 -12.40
CA LEU A 49 1.09 -0.90 -13.60
C LEU A 49 -0.11 -0.01 -13.28
N SER A 50 -0.86 -0.31 -12.22
CA SER A 50 -2.01 0.52 -11.83
C SER A 50 -1.59 1.91 -11.32
N ASN A 51 -0.42 2.03 -10.68
CA ASN A 51 0.11 3.32 -10.25
C ASN A 51 0.86 4.07 -11.36
N LEU A 52 1.43 3.40 -12.36
CA LEU A 52 1.89 4.06 -13.57
C LEU A 52 0.72 4.76 -14.27
N TRP A 53 -0.40 4.06 -14.42
CA TRP A 53 -1.61 4.62 -15.01
C TRP A 53 -2.16 5.81 -14.21
N GLN A 54 -2.35 5.65 -12.90
CA GLN A 54 -2.84 6.75 -12.05
C GLN A 54 -1.84 7.91 -11.95
N GLY A 55 -0.53 7.61 -11.88
CA GLY A 55 0.53 8.61 -11.87
C GLY A 55 0.53 9.46 -13.14
N TRP A 56 0.30 8.83 -14.30
CA TRP A 56 0.11 9.54 -15.56
C TRP A 56 -1.18 10.37 -15.56
N GLN A 57 -2.30 9.78 -15.14
CA GLN A 57 -3.62 10.42 -15.15
C GLN A 57 -3.65 11.68 -14.27
N TYR A 58 -2.96 11.64 -13.12
CA TYR A 58 -2.94 12.72 -12.12
C TYR A 58 -1.62 13.50 -12.10
N ARG A 59 -0.81 13.43 -13.17
CA ARG A 59 0.55 14.01 -13.21
C ARG A 59 0.60 15.50 -12.91
N ASP A 60 -0.39 16.25 -13.37
CA ASP A 60 -0.44 17.72 -13.23
C ASP A 60 -0.93 18.17 -11.84
N HIS A 61 -1.37 17.24 -10.99
CA HIS A 61 -1.94 17.53 -9.67
C HIS A 61 -1.02 17.14 -8.51
N GLN A 62 0.17 16.58 -8.79
CA GLN A 62 1.10 16.11 -7.75
C GLN A 62 1.45 17.21 -6.74
N MET A 63 1.78 16.82 -5.51
CA MET A 63 2.22 17.79 -4.50
C MET A 63 3.53 18.46 -4.95
N GLY A 64 3.51 19.80 -4.96
CA GLY A 64 4.57 20.65 -5.50
C GLY A 64 5.84 20.71 -4.65
N GLU A 65 6.71 21.67 -5.00
CA GLU A 65 7.97 21.98 -4.29
C GLU A 65 8.94 20.79 -4.15
N GLY A 66 8.87 19.84 -5.10
CA GLY A 66 9.68 18.61 -5.07
C GLY A 66 9.29 17.64 -3.95
N PHE A 67 8.17 17.85 -3.24
CA PHE A 67 7.71 16.95 -2.19
C PHE A 67 7.48 15.53 -2.72
N THR A 68 6.73 15.42 -3.83
CA THR A 68 6.41 14.12 -4.44
C THR A 68 7.67 13.35 -4.81
N TRP A 69 8.65 14.01 -5.43
CA TRP A 69 9.95 13.42 -5.75
C TRP A 69 10.70 12.93 -4.52
N ARG A 70 10.86 13.79 -3.49
CA ARG A 70 11.59 13.43 -2.26
C ARG A 70 10.92 12.26 -1.54
N PHE A 71 9.60 12.26 -1.49
CA PHE A 71 8.84 11.17 -0.89
C PHE A 71 9.04 9.87 -1.67
N ALA A 72 8.97 9.92 -3.01
CA ALA A 72 9.19 8.76 -3.88
C ALA A 72 10.60 8.19 -3.75
N VAL A 73 11.64 9.02 -3.73
CA VAL A 73 13.03 8.57 -3.53
C VAL A 73 13.22 7.98 -2.14
N ALA A 74 12.71 8.64 -1.09
CA ALA A 74 12.75 8.12 0.27
C ALA A 74 12.08 6.75 0.37
N GLY A 75 10.90 6.61 -0.25
CA GLY A 75 10.17 5.35 -0.39
C GLY A 75 10.97 4.28 -1.11
N ALA A 76 11.58 4.60 -2.24
CA ALA A 76 12.39 3.67 -3.03
C ALA A 76 13.58 3.12 -2.22
N ILE A 77 14.29 4.00 -1.49
CA ILE A 77 15.37 3.60 -0.57
C ILE A 77 14.81 2.65 0.50
N GLY A 78 13.70 3.04 1.13
CA GLY A 78 13.03 2.22 2.13
C GLY A 78 12.63 0.84 1.58
N ALA A 79 12.01 0.79 0.41
CA ALA A 79 11.56 -0.44 -0.23
C ALA A 79 12.73 -1.37 -0.55
N GLY A 80 13.87 -0.81 -0.97
CA GLY A 80 15.12 -1.56 -1.10
C GLY A 80 15.53 -2.21 0.21
N LEU A 81 15.70 -1.41 1.27
CA LEU A 81 16.06 -1.90 2.62
C LEU A 81 15.06 -2.95 3.14
N GLY A 82 13.76 -2.69 2.99
CA GLY A 82 12.71 -3.61 3.40
C GLY A 82 12.73 -4.93 2.62
N THR A 83 13.06 -4.91 1.32
CA THR A 83 13.18 -6.14 0.52
C THR A 83 14.41 -6.95 0.93
N VAL A 84 15.49 -6.29 1.36
CA VAL A 84 16.64 -6.99 1.97
C VAL A 84 16.22 -7.63 3.30
N ILE A 85 15.43 -6.94 4.13
CA ILE A 85 14.86 -7.50 5.36
C ILE A 85 14.00 -8.73 5.04
N LEU A 86 13.10 -8.64 4.05
CA LEU A 86 12.28 -9.77 3.59
C LEU A 86 13.13 -11.00 3.24
N ALA A 87 14.29 -10.80 2.60
CA ALA A 87 15.16 -11.90 2.17
C ALA A 87 15.93 -12.58 3.31
N ASN A 88 16.11 -11.89 4.45
CA ASN A 88 17.04 -12.34 5.51
C ASN A 88 16.37 -12.55 6.87
N VAL A 89 15.10 -12.17 7.03
CA VAL A 89 14.37 -12.23 8.30
C VAL A 89 13.25 -13.28 8.22
N PRO A 90 13.05 -14.09 9.28
CA PRO A 90 11.97 -15.08 9.33
C PRO A 90 10.58 -14.44 9.12
N SER A 91 9.72 -15.15 8.39
CA SER A 91 8.39 -14.66 7.99
C SER A 91 7.49 -14.27 9.17
N ASP A 92 7.62 -14.94 10.32
CA ASP A 92 6.80 -14.68 11.51
C ASP A 92 7.00 -13.26 12.06
N LEU A 93 8.26 -12.77 12.03
CA LEU A 93 8.57 -11.40 12.45
C LEU A 93 8.01 -10.36 11.46
N LEU A 94 7.97 -10.69 10.16
CA LEU A 94 7.39 -9.82 9.13
C LEU A 94 5.88 -9.71 9.29
N VAL A 95 5.19 -10.83 9.53
CA VAL A 95 3.75 -10.86 9.83
C VAL A 95 3.45 -10.01 11.07
N ALA A 96 4.24 -10.16 12.14
CA ALA A 96 4.09 -9.38 13.37
C ALA A 96 4.30 -7.87 13.13
N LEU A 97 5.29 -7.47 12.33
CA LEU A 97 5.53 -6.06 11.99
C LEU A 97 4.39 -5.47 11.15
N VAL A 98 3.87 -6.20 10.17
CA VAL A 98 2.70 -5.79 9.38
C VAL A 98 1.49 -5.62 10.31
N ALA A 99 1.20 -6.61 11.15
CA ALA A 99 0.11 -6.53 12.10
C ALA A 99 0.25 -5.33 13.06
N MET A 100 1.41 -5.17 13.70
CA MET A 100 1.70 -4.08 14.64
C MET A 100 1.51 -2.71 14.00
N SER A 101 2.00 -2.53 12.77
CA SER A 101 1.87 -1.26 12.07
C SER A 101 0.43 -0.91 11.70
N VAL A 102 -0.39 -1.91 11.35
CA VAL A 102 -1.85 -1.73 11.19
C VAL A 102 -2.49 -1.31 12.51
N PHE A 103 -2.12 -1.92 13.65
CA PHE A 103 -2.64 -1.53 14.97
C PHE A 103 -2.26 -0.11 15.36
N VAL A 104 -0.99 0.27 15.19
CA VAL A 104 -0.52 1.64 15.47
C VAL A 104 -1.30 2.65 14.66
N TYR A 105 -1.56 2.36 13.37
CA TYR A 105 -2.36 3.24 12.53
C TYR A 105 -3.81 3.36 13.00
N ILE A 106 -4.48 2.24 13.29
CA ILE A 106 -5.85 2.24 13.79
C ILE A 106 -5.92 3.04 15.10
N GLY A 107 -5.03 2.76 16.05
CA GLY A 107 -4.96 3.46 17.33
C GLY A 107 -4.74 4.97 17.18
N PHE A 108 -3.79 5.37 16.33
CA PHE A 108 -3.55 6.78 16.04
C PHE A 108 -4.77 7.46 15.43
N ARG A 109 -5.42 6.82 14.45
CA ARG A 109 -6.57 7.41 13.73
C ARG A 109 -7.80 7.54 14.62
N LEU A 110 -8.04 6.57 15.50
CA LEU A 110 -9.09 6.62 16.51
C LEU A 110 -8.82 7.71 17.56
N ALA A 111 -7.58 7.86 18.00
CA ALA A 111 -7.21 8.85 19.02
C ALA A 111 -7.15 10.29 18.48
N ARG A 112 -6.87 10.47 17.19
CA ARG A 112 -6.61 11.79 16.57
C ARG A 112 -7.33 11.94 15.22
N PRO A 113 -8.68 11.86 15.17
CA PRO A 113 -9.43 11.86 13.91
C PRO A 113 -9.25 13.15 13.09
N ASP A 114 -9.12 14.31 13.75
CA ASP A 114 -9.05 15.63 13.09
C ASP A 114 -7.64 16.20 12.91
N TRP A 115 -6.62 15.47 13.35
CA TRP A 115 -5.24 15.95 13.33
C TRP A 115 -4.80 16.35 11.92
N PHE A 116 -4.15 17.51 11.83
CA PHE A 116 -3.68 18.12 10.61
C PHE A 116 -2.17 18.33 10.70
N LEU A 117 -1.46 17.96 9.64
CA LEU A 117 -0.03 18.14 9.50
C LEU A 117 0.25 19.31 8.55
N PRO A 118 0.80 20.43 9.03
CA PRO A 118 1.19 21.53 8.16
C PRO A 118 2.19 21.08 7.10
N PHE A 119 1.98 21.50 5.85
CA PHE A 119 2.84 21.11 4.72
C PHE A 119 4.32 21.49 4.93
N SER A 120 4.60 22.61 5.59
CA SER A 120 5.96 23.05 5.95
C SER A 120 6.69 22.04 6.84
N LEU A 121 5.99 21.42 7.80
CA LEU A 121 6.55 20.37 8.65
C LEU A 121 6.67 19.06 7.87
N ALA A 122 5.65 18.70 7.08
CA ALA A 122 5.69 17.50 6.24
C ALA A 122 6.91 17.48 5.32
N ARG A 123 7.26 18.61 4.68
CA ARG A 123 8.48 18.74 3.86
C ARG A 123 9.78 18.46 4.60
N ARG A 124 9.84 18.70 5.92
CA ARG A 124 11.03 18.44 6.75
C ARG A 124 11.15 16.97 7.12
N ILE A 125 10.03 16.29 7.35
CA ILE A 125 9.99 14.89 7.78
C ILE A 125 9.72 13.90 6.64
N VAL A 126 9.62 14.37 5.40
CA VAL A 126 9.30 13.54 4.22
C VAL A 126 10.29 12.39 4.00
N TRP A 127 11.58 12.62 4.27
CA TRP A 127 12.63 11.61 4.12
C TRP A 127 12.47 10.46 5.12
N PRO A 128 12.51 10.68 6.45
CA PRO A 128 12.36 9.58 7.40
C PRO A 128 11.00 8.88 7.27
N VAL A 129 9.93 9.62 7.02
CA VAL A 129 8.59 9.02 6.87
C VAL A 129 8.47 8.21 5.58
N GLY A 130 8.99 8.72 4.46
CA GLY A 130 9.02 8.01 3.18
C GLY A 130 9.85 6.73 3.27
N THR A 131 11.03 6.79 3.88
CA THR A 131 11.89 5.62 4.07
C THR A 131 11.25 4.58 4.99
N LEU A 132 10.62 4.98 6.09
CA LEU A 132 9.89 4.05 6.96
C LEU A 132 8.73 3.37 6.21
N ALA A 133 7.92 4.15 5.49
CA ALA A 133 6.83 3.61 4.68
C ALA A 133 7.35 2.64 3.61
N GLY A 134 8.43 2.99 2.93
CA GLY A 134 9.08 2.12 1.95
C GLY A 134 9.59 0.83 2.58
N MET A 135 10.24 0.90 3.74
CA MET A 135 10.75 -0.27 4.46
C MET A 135 9.63 -1.25 4.79
N MET A 136 8.49 -0.74 5.25
CA MET A 136 7.31 -1.58 5.49
C MET A 136 6.74 -2.19 4.21
N GLN A 137 6.72 -1.45 3.09
CA GLN A 137 6.33 -2.01 1.79
C GLN A 137 7.28 -3.11 1.34
N GLY A 138 8.59 -2.89 1.50
CA GLY A 138 9.65 -3.83 1.14
C GLY A 138 9.55 -5.13 1.91
N ALA A 139 9.41 -5.01 3.24
CA ALA A 139 9.46 -6.13 4.17
C ALA A 139 8.13 -6.89 4.27
N GLY A 140 7.00 -6.18 4.19
CA GLY A 140 5.68 -6.74 4.50
C GLY A 140 4.61 -6.49 3.45
N GLY A 141 4.94 -5.87 2.31
CA GLY A 141 4.00 -5.60 1.23
C GLY A 141 2.98 -4.49 1.50
N VAL A 142 3.07 -3.79 2.64
CA VAL A 142 2.09 -2.78 3.07
C VAL A 142 2.80 -1.53 3.60
N SER A 143 2.71 -0.41 2.87
CA SER A 143 3.16 0.92 3.37
C SER A 143 2.06 1.80 3.94
N ALA A 144 0.79 1.46 3.67
CA ALA A 144 -0.37 2.31 3.91
C ALA A 144 -0.45 2.94 5.31
N PRO A 145 -0.21 2.20 6.42
CA PRO A 145 -0.23 2.75 7.78
C PRO A 145 0.65 3.98 7.98
N VAL A 146 1.76 4.09 7.25
CA VAL A 146 2.69 5.23 7.34
C VAL A 146 2.46 6.19 6.17
N SER A 147 2.50 5.71 4.93
CA SER A 147 2.44 6.57 3.74
C SER A 147 1.08 7.27 3.60
N ILE A 148 -0.01 6.52 3.61
CA ILE A 148 -1.37 7.07 3.42
C ILE A 148 -1.73 7.97 4.59
N THR A 149 -1.38 7.60 5.81
CA THR A 149 -1.60 8.43 7.01
C THR A 149 -0.89 9.76 6.92
N PHE A 150 0.39 9.73 6.54
CA PHE A 150 1.19 10.93 6.38
C PHE A 150 0.62 11.85 5.30
N LEU A 151 0.26 11.29 4.14
CA LEU A 151 -0.37 12.04 3.06
C LEU A 151 -1.74 12.60 3.46
N ASN A 152 -2.60 11.78 4.08
CA ASN A 152 -3.94 12.19 4.53
C ASN A 152 -3.90 13.24 5.64
N ALA A 153 -2.88 13.23 6.50
CA ALA A 153 -2.73 14.23 7.57
C ALA A 153 -2.54 15.65 7.00
N MET A 154 -1.98 15.79 5.79
CA MET A 154 -1.88 17.07 5.11
C MET A 154 -3.20 17.51 4.44
N LYS A 155 -4.23 16.66 4.47
CA LYS A 155 -5.56 16.87 3.87
C LYS A 155 -5.50 17.39 2.42
N PRO A 156 -4.66 16.79 1.53
CA PRO A 156 -4.58 17.21 0.14
C PRO A 156 -5.91 16.98 -0.59
N GLU A 157 -6.10 17.69 -1.70
CA GLU A 157 -7.15 17.33 -2.64
C GLU A 157 -6.92 15.92 -3.18
N ARG A 158 -8.01 15.22 -3.50
CA ARG A 158 -7.96 13.83 -3.95
C ARG A 158 -7.02 13.63 -5.14
N ALA A 159 -7.06 14.52 -6.13
CA ALA A 159 -6.19 14.42 -7.30
C ALA A 159 -4.70 14.49 -6.93
N ALA A 160 -4.34 15.38 -6.01
CA ALA A 160 -2.97 15.53 -5.52
C ALA A 160 -2.51 14.33 -4.68
N PHE A 161 -3.40 13.80 -3.84
CA PHE A 161 -3.16 12.55 -3.10
C PHE A 161 -2.86 11.40 -4.07
N VAL A 162 -3.75 11.17 -5.03
CA VAL A 162 -3.64 10.05 -5.98
C VAL A 162 -2.38 10.18 -6.83
N GLY A 163 -2.10 11.37 -7.37
CA GLY A 163 -0.88 11.60 -8.15
C GLY A 163 0.39 11.34 -7.34
N THR A 164 0.47 11.90 -6.13
CA THR A 164 1.66 11.78 -5.26
C THR A 164 1.90 10.35 -4.80
N VAL A 165 0.85 9.67 -4.32
CA VAL A 165 0.98 8.29 -3.83
C VAL A 165 1.28 7.31 -4.97
N SER A 166 0.79 7.60 -6.19
CA SER A 166 1.08 6.78 -7.36
C SER A 166 2.56 6.84 -7.74
N VAL A 167 3.15 8.04 -7.82
CA VAL A 167 4.59 8.19 -8.09
C VAL A 167 5.43 7.52 -7.00
N PHE A 168 5.02 7.65 -5.73
CA PHE A 168 5.64 6.96 -4.61
C PHE A 168 5.63 5.43 -4.78
N PHE A 169 4.49 4.84 -5.11
CA PHE A 169 4.38 3.40 -5.35
C PHE A 169 5.16 2.91 -6.56
N VAL A 170 5.21 3.69 -7.64
CA VAL A 170 6.01 3.36 -8.84
C VAL A 170 7.49 3.34 -8.48
N ALA A 171 7.99 4.34 -7.76
CA ALA A 171 9.41 4.41 -7.37
C ALA A 171 9.81 3.24 -6.46
N MET A 172 8.95 2.87 -5.51
CA MET A 172 9.17 1.68 -4.68
C MET A 172 9.19 0.39 -5.51
N ALA A 173 8.22 0.21 -6.41
CA ALA A 173 8.13 -0.98 -7.25
C ALA A 173 9.34 -1.11 -8.20
N ALA A 174 9.84 0.00 -8.74
CA ALA A 174 11.00 0.04 -9.62
C ALA A 174 12.28 -0.49 -8.94
N ILE A 175 12.40 -0.36 -7.62
CA ILE A 175 13.51 -0.93 -6.83
C ILE A 175 13.17 -2.33 -6.33
N GLN A 176 11.94 -2.54 -5.85
CA GLN A 176 11.52 -3.80 -5.24
C GLN A 176 11.48 -4.95 -6.26
N ILE A 177 10.96 -4.74 -7.47
CA ILE A 177 10.81 -5.81 -8.47
C ILE A 177 12.17 -6.43 -8.87
N PRO A 178 13.20 -5.65 -9.23
CA PRO A 178 14.53 -6.21 -9.48
C PRO A 178 15.12 -6.96 -8.29
N LEU A 179 14.91 -6.47 -7.06
CA LEU A 179 15.40 -7.15 -5.86
C LEU A 179 14.64 -8.47 -5.60
N LEU A 180 13.33 -8.51 -5.83
CA LEU A 180 12.56 -9.76 -5.75
C LEU A 180 13.07 -10.80 -6.75
N ALA A 181 13.44 -10.38 -7.96
CA ALA A 181 14.08 -11.28 -8.93
C ALA A 181 15.48 -11.73 -8.46
N TRP A 182 16.30 -10.79 -7.96
CA TRP A 182 17.65 -11.08 -7.46
C TRP A 182 17.66 -12.10 -6.33
N TYR A 183 16.75 -11.98 -5.36
CA TYR A 183 16.62 -12.90 -4.23
C TYR A 183 15.86 -14.19 -4.58
N GLY A 184 15.47 -14.40 -5.84
CA GLY A 184 14.77 -15.61 -6.30
C GLY A 184 13.30 -15.70 -5.91
N PHE A 185 12.70 -14.61 -5.39
CA PHE A 185 11.28 -14.55 -5.09
C PHE A 185 10.41 -14.40 -6.34
N LEU A 186 10.94 -13.76 -7.38
CA LEU A 186 10.24 -13.54 -8.66
C LEU A 186 10.91 -14.38 -9.76
N ASP A 187 10.21 -15.43 -10.19
CA ASP A 187 10.51 -16.22 -11.38
C ASP A 187 9.48 -15.95 -12.50
N TRP A 188 9.66 -16.55 -13.69
CA TRP A 188 8.76 -16.36 -14.83
C TRP A 188 7.32 -16.84 -14.56
N HIS A 189 7.15 -17.87 -13.73
CA HIS A 189 5.82 -18.38 -13.39
C HIS A 189 5.10 -17.39 -12.46
N ARG A 190 5.76 -16.93 -11.40
CA ARG A 190 5.24 -15.94 -10.45
C ARG A 190 5.01 -14.58 -11.11
N LEU A 191 5.83 -14.21 -12.09
CA LEU A 191 5.59 -13.04 -12.94
C LEU A 191 4.25 -13.17 -13.67
N GLY A 192 4.01 -14.30 -14.33
CA GLY A 192 2.74 -14.58 -15.01
C GLY A 192 1.55 -14.51 -14.06
N LEU A 193 1.66 -15.09 -12.86
CA LEU A 193 0.62 -15.00 -11.83
C LEU A 193 0.38 -13.57 -11.34
N SER A 194 1.43 -12.77 -11.15
CA SER A 194 1.31 -11.36 -10.74
C SER A 194 0.63 -10.52 -11.84
N LEU A 195 0.94 -10.77 -13.11
CA LEU A 195 0.23 -10.14 -14.23
C LEU A 195 -1.24 -10.58 -14.29
N LEU A 196 -1.57 -11.84 -14.01
CA LEU A 196 -2.97 -12.28 -13.92
C LEU A 196 -3.70 -11.62 -12.73
N ALA A 197 -3.01 -11.41 -11.61
CA ALA A 197 -3.56 -10.71 -10.44
C ALA A 197 -3.92 -9.25 -10.72
N LEU A 198 -3.37 -8.64 -11.79
CA LEU A 198 -3.75 -7.30 -12.24
C LEU A 198 -5.22 -7.26 -12.68
N LEU A 199 -5.73 -8.33 -13.31
CA LEU A 199 -7.09 -8.36 -13.88
C LEU A 199 -8.19 -8.08 -12.83
N PRO A 200 -8.28 -8.81 -11.70
CA PRO A 200 -9.28 -8.50 -10.67
C PRO A 200 -9.08 -7.11 -10.06
N ILE A 201 -7.82 -6.64 -9.89
CA ILE A 201 -7.56 -5.29 -9.35
C ILE A 201 -8.09 -4.22 -10.30
N LEU A 202 -7.78 -4.31 -11.59
CA LEU A 202 -8.27 -3.37 -12.60
C LEU A 202 -9.79 -3.47 -12.76
N GLY A 203 -10.39 -4.65 -12.65
CA GLY A 203 -11.84 -4.81 -12.66
C GLY A 203 -12.52 -4.15 -11.46
N GLY A 204 -11.90 -4.18 -10.28
CA GLY A 204 -12.42 -3.56 -9.07
C GLY A 204 -12.32 -2.03 -9.07
N MET A 205 -11.28 -1.47 -9.69
CA MET A 205 -11.00 -0.03 -9.64
C MET A 205 -12.15 0.85 -10.17
N PRO A 206 -12.77 0.61 -11.34
CA PRO A 206 -13.92 1.38 -11.81
C PRO A 206 -15.11 1.33 -10.84
N ILE A 207 -15.38 0.16 -10.26
CA ILE A 207 -16.45 -0.05 -9.28
C ILE A 207 -16.20 0.84 -8.05
N GLY A 208 -14.99 0.78 -7.51
CA GLY A 208 -14.56 1.63 -6.39
C GLY A 208 -14.66 3.12 -6.70
N ALA A 209 -14.19 3.53 -7.88
CA ALA A 209 -14.23 4.92 -8.30
C ALA A 209 -15.67 5.45 -8.44
N ALA A 210 -16.60 4.61 -8.92
CA ALA A 210 -18.02 4.93 -9.01
C ALA A 210 -18.67 5.04 -7.62
N LEU A 211 -18.36 4.11 -6.70
CA LEU A 211 -18.86 4.14 -5.32
C LEU A 211 -18.37 5.39 -4.57
N ALA A 212 -17.09 5.75 -4.71
CA ALA A 212 -16.52 6.94 -4.06
C ALA A 212 -17.18 8.26 -4.50
N LYS A 213 -17.74 8.32 -5.72
CA LYS A 213 -18.51 9.49 -6.17
C LYS A 213 -19.89 9.59 -5.49
N ARG A 214 -20.42 8.48 -4.97
CA ARG A 214 -21.77 8.40 -4.37
C ARG A 214 -21.76 8.37 -2.85
N LEU A 215 -20.66 7.95 -2.23
CA LEU A 215 -20.52 7.84 -0.78
C LEU A 215 -19.96 9.14 -0.18
N SER A 216 -20.48 9.53 0.98
CA SER A 216 -19.88 10.61 1.76
C SER A 216 -18.50 10.20 2.28
N LYS A 217 -17.58 11.16 2.43
CA LYS A 217 -16.22 10.94 2.95
C LYS A 217 -16.23 10.18 4.27
N GLN A 218 -17.17 10.49 5.17
CA GLN A 218 -17.30 9.85 6.48
C GLN A 218 -17.69 8.37 6.40
N VAL A 219 -18.63 8.00 5.51
CA VAL A 219 -19.04 6.60 5.32
C VAL A 219 -17.89 5.80 4.73
N PHE A 220 -17.20 6.38 3.77
CA PHE A 220 -16.05 5.76 3.14
C PHE A 220 -14.90 5.53 4.13
N ASP A 221 -14.53 6.55 4.92
CA ASP A 221 -13.50 6.44 5.96
C ASP A 221 -13.85 5.34 6.99
N ARG A 222 -15.13 5.23 7.39
CA ARG A 222 -15.61 4.18 8.29
C ARG A 222 -15.50 2.78 7.68
N LEU A 223 -15.88 2.59 6.41
CA LEU A 223 -15.76 1.27 5.75
C LEU A 223 -14.31 0.78 5.71
N ILE A 224 -13.36 1.68 5.43
CA ILE A 224 -11.93 1.37 5.41
C ILE A 224 -11.45 0.99 6.80
N LEU A 225 -11.82 1.77 7.83
CA LEU A 225 -11.46 1.47 9.22
C LEU A 225 -12.02 0.13 9.69
N THR A 226 -13.29 -0.18 9.38
CA THR A 226 -13.89 -1.47 9.72
C THR A 226 -13.17 -2.62 9.05
N LEU A 227 -12.87 -2.51 7.75
CA LEU A 227 -12.15 -3.56 7.04
C LEU A 227 -10.72 -3.74 7.57
N LEU A 228 -10.01 -2.65 7.86
CA LEU A 228 -8.70 -2.70 8.52
C LEU A 228 -8.75 -3.37 9.89
N ALA A 229 -9.75 -3.06 10.70
CA ALA A 229 -9.94 -3.66 12.01
C ALA A 229 -10.19 -5.17 11.90
N LEU A 230 -10.99 -5.62 10.92
CA LEU A 230 -11.22 -7.05 10.66
C LEU A 230 -9.94 -7.77 10.23
N VAL A 231 -9.16 -7.16 9.33
CA VAL A 231 -7.86 -7.69 8.90
C VAL A 231 -6.89 -7.79 10.08
N ALA A 232 -6.78 -6.72 10.87
CA ALA A 232 -5.90 -6.68 12.04
C ALA A 232 -6.30 -7.73 13.08
N LEU A 233 -7.59 -7.86 13.38
CA LEU A 233 -8.11 -8.85 14.32
C LEU A 233 -7.80 -10.28 13.85
N ARG A 234 -7.95 -10.56 12.55
CA ARG A 234 -7.64 -11.88 11.98
C ARG A 234 -6.15 -12.19 12.02
N LEU A 235 -5.30 -11.22 11.69
CA LEU A 235 -3.84 -11.34 11.82
C LEU A 235 -3.42 -11.60 13.28
N LEU A 236 -4.07 -10.96 14.24
CA LEU A 236 -3.83 -11.23 15.67
C LEU A 236 -4.13 -12.68 16.03
N ILE A 237 -5.30 -13.17 15.64
CA ILE A 237 -5.75 -14.55 15.93
C ILE A 237 -4.72 -15.57 15.42
N GLU A 238 -4.12 -15.31 14.26
CA GLU A 238 -3.16 -16.20 13.60
C GLU A 238 -1.74 -16.11 14.14
N VAL A 239 -1.36 -14.98 14.72
CA VAL A 239 -0.09 -14.87 15.47
C VAL A 239 -0.22 -15.51 16.86
N THR A 240 -1.43 -15.65 17.39
CA THR A 240 -1.69 -16.25 18.72
C THR A 240 -2.04 -17.74 18.72
N LEU A 241 -2.21 -18.37 17.55
CA LEU A 241 -2.53 -19.79 17.37
C LEU A 241 -1.36 -20.52 16.71
#